data_AF-A0A7W0RHG2-F1
#
_entry.id   AF-A0A7W0RHG2-F1
#
_cell.length_a   1.000
_cell.length_b   1.000
_cell.length_c   1.000
_cell.angle_alpha   90.00
_cell.angle_beta   90.00
_cell.angle_gamma   90.00
#
_symmetry.space_group_name_H-M   'P 1'
#
loop_
_entity.id
_entity.type
_entity.pdbx_description
1 polymer ?
#
loop_
_entity_poly.entity_id
_entity_poly.type
_entity_poly.pdbx_seq_one_letter_code
_entity_poly.pdbx_strand_id
1 'polypeptide(L)'
;MNTIRTQGGPMTIRRAHAGDALALGRLAQLDSTLYSGAPALVAEVDGRLVAALPLEGSRALADPFERSAEALAMLELRRDQLARAQRSPRRAGPLRRRLRAQVSA
;
A
#
# COMPACT_ATOMS: atom_id res chain seq x y z
N MET A 1 2.86 -11.35 3.95
CA MET A 1 3.93 -10.94 3.02
C MET A 1 3.36 -11.12 1.62
N ASN A 2 3.02 -10.06 0.89
CA ASN A 2 2.54 -10.20 -0.48
C ASN A 2 3.69 -9.85 -1.43
N THR A 3 4.21 -10.86 -2.13
CA THR A 3 5.28 -10.72 -3.10
C THR A 3 4.67 -10.73 -4.51
N ILE A 4 4.93 -9.69 -5.29
CA ILE A 4 4.43 -9.51 -6.65
C ILE A 4 5.65 -9.56 -7.57
N ARG A 5 5.63 -10.39 -8.61
CA ARG A 5 6.72 -10.45 -9.58
C ARG A 5 6.58 -9.28 -10.55
N THR A 6 7.57 -8.40 -10.55
CA THR A 6 7.74 -7.31 -11.53
C THR A 6 8.99 -7.58 -12.36
N GLN A 7 9.13 -6.94 -13.53
CA GLN A 7 10.16 -7.25 -14.54
C GLN A 7 11.63 -7.01 -14.10
N GLY A 8 11.86 -6.63 -12.84
CA GLY A 8 13.17 -6.41 -12.21
C GLY A 8 13.44 -7.25 -10.95
N GLY A 9 12.63 -8.29 -10.69
CA GLY A 9 12.76 -9.15 -9.50
C GLY A 9 11.49 -9.19 -8.64
N PRO A 10 11.45 -10.05 -7.61
CA PRO A 10 10.32 -10.11 -6.69
C PRO A 10 10.22 -8.81 -5.87
N MET A 11 9.16 -8.05 -6.10
CA MET A 11 8.85 -6.84 -5.34
C MET A 11 7.92 -7.20 -4.17
N THR A 12 8.26 -6.73 -2.98
CA THR A 12 7.42 -6.87 -1.79
C THR A 12 6.86 -5.52 -1.38
N ILE A 13 5.55 -5.47 -1.13
CA ILE A 13 4.88 -4.27 -0.62
C ILE A 13 4.50 -4.51 0.83
N ARG A 14 5.01 -3.66 1.72
CA ARG A 14 4.74 -3.75 3.16
C ARG A 14 4.56 -2.38 3.79
N ARG A 15 4.10 -2.36 5.04
CA ARG A 15 4.15 -1.15 5.87
C ARG A 15 5.58 -0.90 6.31
N ALA A 16 5.97 0.37 6.34
CA ALA A 16 7.21 0.81 6.96
C ALA A 16 7.19 0.48 8.46
N HIS A 17 8.34 0.13 9.00
CA HIS A 17 8.58 -0.02 10.43
C HIS A 17 9.73 0.89 10.87
N ALA A 18 9.94 1.05 12.18
CA ALA A 18 10.96 1.95 12.73
C ALA A 18 12.38 1.72 12.15
N GLY A 19 12.76 0.47 11.87
CA GLY A 19 14.04 0.14 11.25
C GLY A 19 14.26 0.66 9.82
N ASP A 20 13.20 1.11 9.12
CA ASP A 20 13.29 1.61 7.75
C ASP A 20 13.71 3.09 7.69
N ALA A 21 13.77 3.79 8.83
CA ALA A 21 14.00 5.23 8.89
C ALA A 21 15.26 5.69 8.12
N LEU A 22 16.36 4.94 8.24
CA LEU A 22 17.61 5.24 7.52
C LEU A 22 17.50 5.00 6.01
N ALA A 23 16.71 4.01 5.58
CA ALA A 23 16.49 3.73 4.17
C ALA A 23 15.56 4.77 3.54
N LEU A 24 14.51 5.17 4.26
CA LEU A 24 13.58 6.22 3.85
C LEU A 24 14.25 7.60 3.78
N GLY A 25 15.13 7.91 4.72
CA GLY A 25 15.94 9.14 4.67
C GLY A 25 16.87 9.18 3.46
N ARG A 26 17.52 8.06 3.12
CA ARG A 26 18.34 7.94 1.91
C ARG A 26 17.52 8.12 0.64
N LEU A 27 16.36 7.47 0.57
CA LEU A 27 15.46 7.58 -0.58
C LEU A 27 14.98 9.03 -0.80
N ALA A 28 14.62 9.72 0.30
CA ALA A 28 14.23 11.12 0.24
C ALA A 28 15.37 12.02 -0.22
N GLN A 29 16.60 11.74 0.22
CA GLN A 29 17.78 12.47 -0.24
C GLN A 29 18.02 12.28 -1.75
N LEU A 30 17.85 11.06 -2.28
CA LEU A 30 17.98 10.79 -3.73
C LEU A 30 16.92 11.53 -4.54
N ASP A 31 15.67 11.53 -4.07
CA ASP A 31 14.54 12.21 -4.72
C ASP A 31 14.49 13.73 -4.44
N SER A 32 15.47 14.27 -3.70
CA SER A 32 15.48 15.67 -3.24
C SER A 32 14.19 16.09 -2.54
N THR A 33 13.62 15.18 -1.75
CA THR A 33 12.39 15.36 -0.98
C THR A 33 12.65 15.27 0.53
N LEU A 34 11.67 15.72 1.32
CA LEU A 34 11.68 15.57 2.77
C LEU A 34 10.69 14.49 3.18
N TYR A 35 11.14 13.58 4.04
CA TYR A 35 10.28 12.60 4.67
C TYR A 35 9.98 13.00 6.11
N SER A 36 8.70 13.17 6.43
CA SER A 36 8.22 13.65 7.73
C SER A 36 8.14 12.56 8.82
N GLY A 37 8.51 11.31 8.50
CA GLY A 37 8.35 10.18 9.42
C GLY A 37 6.92 9.65 9.52
N ALA A 38 5.99 10.16 8.70
CA ALA A 38 4.60 9.70 8.67
C ALA A 38 4.51 8.22 8.26
N PRO A 39 3.51 7.45 8.75
CA PRO A 39 3.32 6.06 8.35
C PRO A 39 3.30 5.92 6.82
N ALA A 40 4.09 4.98 6.30
CA ALA A 40 4.26 4.81 4.87
C ALA A 40 4.10 3.33 4.45
N LEU A 41 3.71 3.13 3.20
CA LEU A 41 3.93 1.87 2.50
C LEU A 41 5.29 1.93 1.80
N VAL A 42 6.00 0.83 1.76
CA VAL A 42 7.31 0.72 1.10
C VAL A 42 7.28 -0.42 0.10
N ALA A 43 7.96 -0.18 -1.02
CA ALA A 43 8.24 -1.19 -2.03
C ALA A 43 9.71 -1.61 -1.88
N GLU A 44 9.92 -2.91 -1.72
CA GLU A 44 11.21 -3.52 -1.48
C GLU A 44 11.54 -4.49 -2.61
N VAL A 45 12.75 -4.38 -3.17
CA VAL A 45 13.32 -5.30 -4.18
C VAL A 45 14.67 -5.76 -3.67
N ASP A 46 14.88 -7.07 -3.57
CA ASP A 46 16.13 -7.68 -3.08
C ASP A 46 16.66 -7.08 -1.76
N GLY A 47 15.76 -6.81 -0.81
CA GLY A 47 16.11 -6.24 0.50
C GLY A 47 16.35 -4.72 0.51
N ARG A 48 16.14 -4.03 -0.62
CA ARG A 48 16.33 -2.57 -0.74
C ARG A 48 15.00 -1.86 -0.99
N LEU A 49 14.79 -0.75 -0.29
CA LEU A 49 13.64 0.11 -0.55
C LEU A 49 13.89 0.94 -1.82
N VAL A 50 13.01 0.79 -2.79
CA VAL A 50 13.08 1.49 -4.08
C VAL A 50 12.02 2.59 -4.23
N ALA A 51 10.95 2.50 -3.45
CA ALA A 51 9.91 3.51 -3.38
C ALA A 51 9.19 3.47 -2.03
N ALA A 52 8.64 4.61 -1.62
CA ALA A 52 7.79 4.73 -0.45
C ALA A 52 6.65 5.70 -0.70
N LEU A 53 5.47 5.35 -0.20
CA LEU A 53 4.27 6.16 -0.30
C LEU A 53 3.73 6.44 1.10
N PRO A 54 3.85 7.68 1.57
CA PRO A 54 3.21 8.07 2.82
C PRO A 54 1.70 7.90 2.75
N LEU A 55 1.12 7.43 3.85
CA LEU A 55 -0.33 7.29 4.00
C LEU A 55 -1.00 8.64 4.31
N GLU A 56 -0.23 9.62 4.78
CA GLU A 56 -0.71 10.92 5.23
C GLU A 56 0.04 12.06 4.52
N GLY A 57 -0.60 12.62 3.49
CA GLY A 57 -0.35 13.97 2.95
C GLY A 57 1.03 14.32 2.38
N SER A 58 2.05 13.49 2.56
CA SER A 58 3.42 13.74 2.11
C SER A 58 3.69 13.16 0.73
N ARG A 59 4.64 13.77 0.02
CA ARG A 59 5.03 13.36 -1.34
C ARG A 59 5.57 11.93 -1.33
N ALA A 60 5.25 11.18 -2.37
CA ALA A 60 5.86 9.87 -2.59
C ALA A 60 7.37 10.03 -2.75
N LEU A 61 8.12 9.07 -2.22
CA LEU A 61 9.57 8.97 -2.34
C LEU A 61 9.85 7.87 -3.36
N ALA A 62 10.74 8.14 -4.31
CA ALA A 62 11.12 7.17 -5.33
C ALA A 62 12.61 7.27 -5.62
N ASP A 63 13.24 6.13 -5.88
CA ASP A 63 14.59 6.14 -6.39
C ASP A 63 14.55 6.62 -7.85
N PRO A 64 15.16 7.78 -8.19
CA PRO A 64 15.12 8.33 -9.55
C PRO A 64 16.05 7.59 -10.52
N PHE A 65 16.96 6.76 -10.01
CA PHE A 65 17.92 5.99 -10.81
C PHE A 65 17.40 4.58 -11.16
N GLU A 66 16.30 4.17 -10.53
CA GLU A 66 15.60 2.92 -10.80
C GLU A 66 14.26 3.19 -11.50
N ARG A 67 13.70 2.19 -12.20
CA ARG A 67 12.35 2.29 -12.80
C ARG A 67 11.25 2.18 -11.74
N SER A 68 11.20 3.16 -10.84
CA SER A 68 10.33 3.22 -9.66
C SER A 68 8.86 3.55 -9.96
N ALA A 69 8.51 3.88 -11.21
CA ALA A 69 7.14 4.17 -11.63
C ALA A 69 6.15 3.01 -11.39
N GLU A 70 6.56 1.77 -11.67
CA GLU A 70 5.74 0.59 -11.41
C GLU A 70 5.56 0.37 -9.89
N ALA A 71 6.63 0.55 -9.12
CA ALA A 71 6.59 0.45 -7.66
C ALA A 71 5.61 1.48 -7.05
N LEU A 72 5.65 2.72 -7.52
CA LEU A 72 4.72 3.77 -7.10
C LEU A 72 3.26 3.41 -7.43
N ALA A 73 2.97 2.97 -8.66
CA ALA A 73 1.62 2.57 -9.05
C ALA A 73 1.08 1.44 -8.15
N MET A 74 1.93 0.49 -7.79
CA MET A 74 1.55 -0.61 -6.89
C MET A 74 1.34 -0.15 -5.45
N LEU A 75 2.14 0.81 -4.96
CA LEU A 75 1.95 1.43 -3.65
C LEU A 75 0.63 2.21 -3.59
N GLU A 76 0.30 2.95 -4.64
CA GLU A 76 -0.96 3.70 -4.75
C GLU A 76 -2.17 2.76 -4.74
N LEU A 77 -2.13 1.70 -5.56
CA LEU A 77 -3.16 0.66 -5.57
C LEU A 77 -3.36 0.07 -4.16
N ARG A 78 -2.25 -0.20 -3.45
CA ARG A 78 -2.31 -0.77 -2.10
C ARG A 78 -2.87 0.23 -1.08
N ARG A 79 -2.50 1.50 -1.16
CA ARG A 79 -3.05 2.57 -0.32
C ARG A 79 -4.56 2.70 -0.52
N ASP A 80 -5.03 2.66 -1.77
CA ASP A 80 -6.46 2.76 -2.08
C ASP A 80 -7.25 1.57 -1.53
N GLN A 81 -6.71 0.35 -1.63
CA GLN A 81 -7.31 -0.82 -1.00
C GLN A 81 -7.44 -0.66 0.51
N LEU A 82 -6.40 -0.15 1.18
CA LEU A 82 -6.45 0.13 2.62
C LEU A 82 -7.48 1.20 2.94
N ALA A 83 -7.53 2.30 2.18
CA ALA A 83 -8.49 3.38 2.36
C ALA A 83 -9.95 2.93 2.14
N ARG A 84 -10.20 2.00 1.21
CA ARG A 84 -11.51 1.39 1.00
C ARG A 84 -11.91 0.45 2.13
N ALA A 85 -10.99 -0.41 2.58
CA ALA A 85 -11.24 -1.32 3.70
C ALA A 85 -11.58 -0.57 5.01
N GLN A 86 -10.99 0.60 5.23
CA GLN A 86 -11.29 1.47 6.38
C GLN A 86 -12.65 2.17 6.25
N ARG A 87 -13.08 2.50 5.03
CA ARG A 87 -14.35 3.17 4.75
C ARG A 87 -15.55 2.25 4.69
N SER A 88 -15.38 0.95 4.49
CA SER A 88 -16.50 0.00 4.56
C SER A 88 -16.94 -0.16 6.02
N PRO A 89 -18.11 0.37 6.42
CA PRO A 89 -18.71 -0.09 7.65
C PRO A 89 -19.05 -1.55 7.41
N ARG A 90 -18.82 -2.42 8.40
CA ARG A 90 -19.34 -3.78 8.38
C ARG A 90 -20.86 -3.74 8.16
N ARG A 91 -21.31 -3.80 6.91
CA ARG A 91 -22.69 -4.09 6.51
C ARG A 91 -22.73 -5.45 5.83
N ALA A 92 -22.17 -6.45 6.51
CA ALA A 92 -22.67 -7.81 6.37
C ALA A 92 -23.93 -7.91 7.23
N GLY A 93 -25.04 -7.34 6.75
CA GLY A 93 -26.34 -7.64 7.32
C GLY A 93 -26.69 -9.09 6.97
N PRO A 94 -27.20 -9.91 7.92
CA PRO A 94 -27.56 -11.27 7.59
C PRO A 94 -28.72 -11.21 6.59
N LEU A 95 -28.52 -11.81 5.42
CA LEU A 95 -29.60 -12.20 4.50
C LEU A 95 -30.49 -13.21 5.22
N ARG A 96 -31.39 -12.72 6.08
CA ARG A 96 -32.53 -13.50 6.56
C ARG A 96 -33.50 -13.60 5.39
N ARG A 97 -33.23 -14.60 4.55
CA ARG A 97 -34.16 -15.20 3.60
C ARG A 97 -35.44 -15.55 4.35
N ARG A 98 -36.38 -14.62 4.41
CA ARG A 98 -37.77 -14.89 4.76
C ARG A 98 -38.44 -15.51 3.54
N LEU A 99 -38.25 -16.81 3.36
CA LEU A 99 -39.25 -17.61 2.66
C LEU A 99 -40.42 -17.76 3.62
N ARG A 100 -41.36 -16.83 3.53
CA ARG A 100 -42.65 -16.92 4.20
C ARG A 100 -43.73 -16.56 3.18
N ALA A 101 -44.31 -17.59 2.58
CA ALA A 101 -45.72 -17.71 2.21
C ALA A 101 -45.85 -18.87 1.20
N GLN A 102 -45.95 -20.09 1.71
CA GLN A 102 -46.99 -20.98 1.17
C GLN A 102 -48.11 -20.94 2.18
N VAL A 103 -49.20 -20.27 1.81
CA VAL A 103 -50.51 -20.45 2.42
C VAL A 103 -51.45 -20.71 1.27
N SER A 104 -52.13 -21.85 1.38
CA SER A 104 -53.25 -22.33 0.57
C SER A 104 -54.27 -21.25 0.20
N ALA A 105 -54.77 -21.35 -1.03
CA ALA A 105 -56.20 -21.40 -1.32
C ALA A 105 -56.39 -22.21 -2.62
#